data_AF-A0A8T4WZP0-F1
#
_entry.id   AF-A0A8T4WZP0-F1
#
_cell.length_a   1.000
_cell.length_b   1.000
_cell.length_c   1.000
_cell.angle_alpha   90.00
_cell.angle_beta   90.00
_cell.angle_gamma   90.00
#
_symmetry.space_group_name_H-M   'P 1'
#
loop_
_entity.id
_entity.type
_entity.pdbx_description
1 polymer ?
#
loop_
_entity_poly.entity_id
_entity_poly.type
_entity_poly.pdbx_seq_one_letter_code
_entity_poly.pdbx_strand_id
1 'polypeptide(L)' 'MPKTTGERKTEMVATRLTPPLKQAIKKEAQREGRDISEWIRNLLIEELRERNSLPDRLSLENLEENR' A
#
# COMPACT_ATOMS: atom_id res chain seq x y z
N MET A 1 20.36 9.71 -15.42
CA MET A 1 19.19 9.05 -14.82
C MET A 1 19.30 9.18 -13.31
N PRO A 2 18.41 9.91 -12.63
CA PRO A 2 18.44 9.95 -11.18
C PRO A 2 18.03 8.57 -10.68
N LYS A 3 18.90 7.95 -9.87
CA LYS A 3 18.55 6.73 -9.14
C LYS A 3 17.80 7.19 -7.90
N THR A 4 16.49 7.11 -7.91
CA THR A 4 15.68 7.19 -6.69
C THR A 4 16.16 6.04 -5.80
N THR A 5 16.98 6.38 -4.81
CA THR A 5 17.55 5.40 -3.88
C THR A 5 16.55 5.27 -2.74
N GLY A 6 15.33 4.87 -3.09
CA GLY A 6 14.33 4.54 -2.10
C GLY A 6 14.72 3.26 -1.39
N GLU A 7 14.73 3.27 -0.05
CA GLU A 7 14.88 2.05 0.72
C GLU A 7 13.89 1.00 0.18
N ARG A 8 14.42 -0.17 -0.19
CA ARG A 8 13.58 -1.25 -0.70
C ARG A 8 12.61 -1.64 0.39
N LYS A 9 11.31 -1.70 0.08
CA LYS A 9 10.29 -2.23 0.98
C LYS A 9 10.62 -3.72 1.25
N THR A 10 11.23 -4.04 2.38
CA THR A 10 11.74 -5.39 2.70
C THR A 10 10.71 -6.26 3.41
N GLU A 11 9.79 -5.64 4.15
CA GLU A 11 8.84 -6.36 5.00
C GLU A 11 7.59 -6.81 4.23
N MET A 12 7.20 -8.08 4.38
CA MET A 12 6.04 -8.67 3.72
C MET A 12 4.94 -9.01 4.73
N VAL A 13 3.73 -8.51 4.46
CA VAL A 13 2.50 -8.91 5.15
C VAL A 13 1.66 -9.76 4.21
N ALA A 14 1.25 -10.95 4.66
CA ALA A 14 0.44 -11.87 3.86
C ALA A 14 -0.69 -12.48 4.69
N THR A 15 -1.84 -12.70 4.08
CA THR A 15 -2.99 -13.37 4.70
C THR A 15 -3.68 -14.29 3.70
N ARG A 16 -4.34 -15.34 4.20
CA ARG A 16 -5.14 -16.24 3.36
C ARG A 16 -6.47 -15.58 3.04
N LEU A 17 -6.84 -15.62 1.76
CA LEU A 17 -8.09 -15.06 1.26
C LEU A 17 -8.92 -16.16 0.61
N THR A 18 -10.24 -16.03 0.68
CA THR A 18 -11.13 -16.82 -0.17
C THR A 18 -11.00 -16.35 -1.63
N PRO A 19 -11.23 -17.22 -2.62
CA PRO A 19 -11.15 -16.83 -4.03
C PRO A 19 -12.03 -15.61 -4.40
N PRO A 20 -13.29 -15.49 -3.93
CA PRO A 20 -14.13 -14.32 -4.21
C PRO A 20 -13.52 -13.01 -3.69
N LEU A 21 -12.93 -13.04 -2.49
CA LEU A 21 -12.31 -11.86 -1.88
C LEU A 21 -11.07 -11.41 -2.68
N LYS A 22 -10.23 -12.35 -3.12
CA LYS A 22 -9.10 -12.04 -4.02
C LYS A 22 -9.57 -11.37 -5.32
N GLN A 23 -10.69 -11.82 -5.89
CA GLN A 23 -11.24 -11.22 -7.11
C GLN A 23 -11.80 -9.82 -6.88
N ALA A 24 -12.44 -9.57 -5.74
CA ALA A 24 -12.91 -8.24 -5.37
C ALA A 24 -11.73 -7.25 -5.30
N ILE A 25 -10.66 -7.60 -4.57
CA ILE A 25 -9.44 -6.79 -4.47
C ILE A 25 -8.85 -6.50 -5.84
N LYS A 26 -8.78 -7.51 -6.73
CA LYS A 26 -8.27 -7.32 -8.09
C LYS A 26 -9.09 -6.30 -8.88
N LYS A 27 -10.43 -6.35 -8.77
CA LYS A 27 -11.31 -5.40 -9.48
C LYS A 27 -11.11 -3.98 -8.98
N GLU A 28 -10.98 -3.79 -7.67
CA GLU A 28 -10.74 -2.46 -7.08
C GLU A 28 -9.39 -1.89 -7.50
N ALA A 29 -8.32 -2.70 -7.41
CA ALA A 29 -7.00 -2.29 -7.89
C ALA A 29 -7.03 -1.87 -9.38
N GLN A 30 -7.71 -2.66 -10.23
CA GLN A 30 -7.89 -2.32 -11.65
C GLN A 30 -8.71 -1.05 -11.87
N ARG A 31 -9.77 -0.84 -11.09
CA ARG A 31 -10.62 0.35 -11.16
C ARG A 31 -9.83 1.63 -10.87
N GLU A 32 -8.86 1.56 -9.97
CA GLU A 32 -7.98 2.68 -9.62
C GLU A 32 -6.69 2.75 -10.47
N GLY A 33 -6.48 1.83 -11.42
CA GLY A 33 -5.27 1.78 -12.23
C GLY A 33 -4.00 1.44 -11.44
N ARG A 34 -4.14 0.70 -10.33
CA ARG A 34 -3.05 0.28 -9.44
C ARG A 34 -2.81 -1.22 -9.55
N ASP A 35 -1.60 -1.65 -9.18
CA ASP A 35 -1.40 -3.06 -8.89
C ASP A 35 -2.03 -3.45 -7.54
N ILE A 36 -2.23 -4.75 -7.32
CA ILE A 36 -2.87 -5.28 -6.10
C ILE A 36 -2.09 -4.88 -4.83
N SER A 37 -0.75 -4.90 -4.89
CA SER A 37 0.10 -4.60 -3.74
C SER A 37 0.08 -3.11 -3.39
N GLU A 38 0.07 -2.22 -4.38
CA GLU A 38 -0.10 -0.79 -4.21
C GLU A 38 -1.47 -0.45 -3.65
N TRP A 39 -2.53 -1.08 -4.18
CA TRP A 39 -3.89 -0.85 -3.72
C TRP A 39 -4.07 -1.29 -2.26
N ILE A 40 -3.62 -2.51 -1.90
CA ILE A 40 -3.66 -2.99 -0.51
C ILE A 40 -2.84 -2.09 0.40
N ARG A 41 -1.66 -1.64 -0.03
CA ARG A 41 -0.83 -0.75 0.76
C ARG A 41 -1.54 0.56 1.08
N ASN A 42 -2.17 1.17 0.08
CA ASN A 42 -2.90 2.43 0.27
C ASN A 42 -4.10 2.22 1.20
N LEU A 43 -4.86 1.14 1.01
CA LEU A 43 -5.95 0.77 1.91
C LEU A 43 -5.49 0.66 3.37
N LEU A 44 -4.34 0.02 3.61
CA LEU A 44 -3.77 -0.09 4.96
C LEU A 44 -3.34 1.26 5.53
N ILE A 45 -2.74 2.14 4.71
CA ILE A 45 -2.33 3.48 5.14
C ILE A 45 -3.56 4.31 5.53
N GLU A 46 -4.61 4.29 4.72
CA GLU A 46 -5.86 5.01 4.99
C GLU A 46 -6.52 4.50 6.27
N GLU A 47 -6.67 3.19 6.42
CA GLU A 47 -7.24 2.57 7.61
C GLU A 47 -6.43 2.90 8.89
N LEU A 48 -5.11 2.83 8.83
CA LEU A 48 -4.25 3.17 9.97
C LEU A 48 -4.27 4.66 10.30
N ARG A 49 -4.43 5.53 9.29
CA ARG A 49 -4.61 6.97 9.49
C ARG A 49 -5.92 7.25 10.22
N GLU A 50 -7.02 6.66 9.77
CA GLU A 50 -8.33 6.81 10.41
C GLU A 50 -8.30 6.35 11.87
N ARG A 51 -7.48 5.33 12.18
CA ARG A 51 -7.28 4.80 13.53
C ARG A 51 -6.23 5.55 14.36
N ASN A 52 -5.61 6.61 13.84
CA ASN A 52 -4.47 7.30 14.47
C ASN A 52 -3.36 6.33 14.93
N SER A 53 -3.12 5.29 14.14
CA SER A 53 -2.15 4.23 14.45
C SER A 53 -0.95 4.24 13.50
N LEU A 54 -0.87 5.22 12.60
CA LEU A 54 0.36 5.50 11.85
C LEU A 54 1.40 6.15 12.78
N PRO A 55 2.65 5.70 12.76
CA PRO A 55 3.75 6.39 13.44
C PRO A 55 3.89 7.83 12.94
N ASP A 56 4.17 8.80 13.84
CA ASP A 56 4.33 10.22 13.51
C ASP A 56 5.34 10.48 12.37
N ARG A 57 6.36 9.62 12.20
CA ARG A 57 7.38 9.73 11.15
C ARG A 57 6.94 9.26 9.76
N LEU A 58 5.78 8.59 9.68
CA LEU A 58 5.10 8.24 8.42
C LEU A 58 4.06 9.30 8.02
N SER A 59 4.20 10.54 8.53
CA SER A 59 3.54 11.70 7.94
C SER A 59 3.84 11.72 6.44
N LEU A 60 2.81 12.05 5.68
CA LEU A 60 2.64 11.85 4.24
C LEU A 60 3.85 12.19 3.35
N GLU A 61 4.74 13.09 3.79
CA GLU A 61 5.93 13.49 3.03
C GLU A 61 6.87 12.31 2.68
N ASN A 62 7.02 11.31 3.56
CA ASN A 62 7.97 10.20 3.33
C ASN A 62 7.43 9.06 2.45
N LEU A 63 6.14 9.09 2.09
CA LEU A 63 5.49 8.03 1.32
C LEU A 63 5.51 8.29 -0.20
N GLU A 64 5.62 9.56 -0.60
CA GLU A 64 5.62 9.98 -2.02
C GLU A 64 7.03 10.04 -2.64
N GLU A 65 8.10 10.11 -1.84
CA GLU A 65 9.50 10.16 -2.33
C GLU A 65 10.04 8.81 -2.85
N ASN A 66 9.29 7.71 -2.70
CA ASN A 66 9.71 6.36 -3.09
C ASN A 66 9.00 5.82 -4.35
N ARG A 67 8.72 6.68 -5.33
CA ARG A 67 8.15 6.32 -6.63
C ARG A 67 9.17 6.28 -7.76
#